data_AF-A0A1K2ITN6-F1
#
_entry.id   AF-A0A1K2ITN6-F1
#
_cell.length_a   1.000
_cell.length_b   1.000
_cell.length_c   1.000
_cell.angle_alpha   90.00
_cell.angle_beta   90.00
_cell.angle_gamma   90.00
#
_symmetry.space_group_name_H-M   'P 1'
#
loop_
_entity.id
_entity.type
_entity.pdbx_description
1 polymer ?
#
loop_
_entity_poly.entity_id
_entity_poly.type
_entity_poly.pdbx_seq_one_letter_code
_entity_poly.pdbx_strand_id
1 'polypeptide(L)'
;MSYSLSILGKNIFDLNYQDIEVFFQSEKEENLNLEFKSYVNLGQYKEKENVIKKSVCALLNSEGGIIIWGAPVEIRDADGNTKASGALTPFSTTLDKDRLINIFSTAPQSLPTLRNKNK
;
A
#
# COMPACT_ATOMS: atom_id res chain seq x y z
N MET A 1 -0.89 -14.96 -10.42
CA MET A 1 0.20 -14.12 -10.98
C MET A 1 1.03 -13.58 -9.83
N SER A 2 2.36 -13.51 -9.98
CA SER A 2 3.24 -12.95 -8.95
C SER A 2 3.43 -11.46 -9.22
N TYR A 3 2.56 -10.60 -8.66
CA TYR A 3 2.66 -9.14 -8.84
C TYR A 3 4.03 -8.59 -8.48
N SER A 4 4.69 -9.20 -7.49
CA SER A 4 6.05 -8.82 -7.06
C SER A 4 7.08 -9.05 -8.16
N LEU A 5 6.95 -10.14 -8.91
CA LEU A 5 7.86 -10.44 -10.01
C LEU A 5 7.63 -9.48 -11.17
N SER A 6 6.37 -9.17 -11.48
CA SER A 6 6.02 -8.26 -12.58
C SER A 6 6.35 -6.80 -12.28
N ILE A 7 6.22 -6.37 -11.02
CA ILE A 7 6.39 -4.97 -10.61
C ILE A 7 7.82 -4.71 -10.13
N LEU A 8 8.34 -5.57 -9.26
CA LEU A 8 9.62 -5.38 -8.57
C LEU A 8 10.74 -6.25 -9.17
N GLY A 9 10.43 -7.11 -10.15
CA GLY A 9 11.40 -8.01 -10.76
C GLY A 9 11.88 -9.15 -9.85
N LYS A 10 11.30 -9.29 -8.64
CA LYS A 10 11.72 -10.24 -7.62
C LYS A 10 10.54 -10.90 -6.92
N ASN A 11 10.75 -12.10 -6.38
CA ASN A 11 9.76 -12.74 -5.53
C ASN A 11 9.56 -11.91 -4.25
N ILE A 12 8.33 -11.88 -3.73
CA ILE A 12 8.03 -11.13 -2.51
C ILE A 12 8.77 -11.65 -1.28
N PHE A 13 9.11 -12.94 -1.25
CA PHE A 13 9.88 -13.56 -0.17
C PHE A 13 11.38 -13.28 -0.27
N ASP A 14 11.87 -12.86 -1.44
CA ASP A 14 13.29 -12.56 -1.69
C ASP A 14 13.58 -11.05 -1.67
N LEU A 15 12.56 -10.21 -1.52
CA LEU A 15 12.69 -8.76 -1.44
C LEU A 15 13.37 -8.36 -0.13
N ASN A 16 14.38 -7.49 -0.27
CA ASN A 16 15.02 -6.83 0.87
C ASN A 16 14.81 -5.31 0.81
N TYR A 17 15.23 -4.62 1.87
CA TYR A 17 15.10 -3.15 1.95
C TYR A 17 15.82 -2.43 0.80
N GLN A 18 17.02 -2.90 0.42
CA GLN A 18 17.80 -2.30 -0.67
C GLN A 18 17.11 -2.44 -2.02
N ASP A 19 16.38 -3.53 -2.27
CA ASP A 19 15.61 -3.71 -3.49
C ASP A 19 14.52 -2.65 -3.62
N ILE A 20 13.84 -2.34 -2.51
CA ILE A 20 12.83 -1.27 -2.46
C ILE A 20 13.51 0.10 -2.62
N GLU A 21 14.67 0.31 -2.00
CA GLU A 21 15.41 1.56 -2.13
C GLU A 21 15.85 1.81 -3.59
N VAL A 22 16.36 0.77 -4.26
CA VAL A 22 16.71 0.82 -5.70
C VAL A 22 15.47 1.04 -6.55
N PHE A 23 14.33 0.43 -6.21
CA PHE A 23 13.08 0.61 -6.94
C PHE A 23 12.65 2.08 -7.02
N PHE A 24 12.83 2.85 -5.95
CA PHE A 24 12.50 4.28 -5.89
C PHE A 24 13.64 5.24 -6.30
N GLN A 25 14.77 4.72 -6.79
CA GLN A 25 15.79 5.56 -7.45
C GLN A 25 15.30 6.17 -8.78
N SER A 26 14.24 5.60 -9.34
CA SER A 26 13.55 6.12 -10.53
C SER A 26 12.12 6.48 -10.17
N GLU A 27 11.55 7.47 -10.86
CA GLU A 27 10.15 7.87 -10.66
C GLU A 27 9.21 6.70 -10.97
N LYS A 28 8.29 6.42 -10.04
CA LYS A 28 7.27 5.38 -10.18
C LYS A 28 5.89 5.98 -10.09
N GLU A 29 5.02 5.56 -10.99
CA GLU A 29 3.61 5.92 -11.00
C GLU A 29 2.80 4.84 -10.26
N GLU A 30 1.79 5.29 -9.52
CA GLU A 30 0.79 4.39 -8.93
C GLU A 30 -0.09 3.80 -10.02
N ASN A 31 -0.38 2.51 -9.91
CA ASN A 31 -1.18 1.76 -10.87
C ASN A 31 -2.30 1.02 -10.14
N LEU A 32 -3.27 0.47 -10.88
CA LEU A 32 -4.38 -0.33 -10.30
C LEU A 32 -3.92 -1.49 -9.40
N ASN A 33 -2.69 -1.99 -9.60
CA ASN A 33 -2.12 -3.11 -8.84
C ASN A 33 -0.92 -2.69 -7.96
N LEU A 34 -0.60 -1.39 -7.90
CA LEU A 34 0.53 -0.87 -7.14
C LEU A 34 0.19 0.46 -6.47
N GLU A 35 0.15 0.43 -5.14
CA GLU A 35 -0.18 1.59 -4.31
C GLU A 35 1.02 1.97 -3.45
N PHE A 36 1.33 3.26 -3.40
CA PHE A 36 2.37 3.82 -2.55
C PHE A 36 1.72 4.53 -1.36
N LYS A 37 2.24 4.28 -0.16
CA LYS A 37 1.76 4.96 1.05
C LYS A 37 2.93 5.45 1.85
N SER A 38 3.15 6.76 1.81
CA SER A 38 4.22 7.40 2.59
C SER A 38 3.90 7.41 4.09
N TYR A 39 4.92 7.14 4.90
CA TYR A 39 4.81 7.18 6.35
C TYR A 39 5.46 8.44 6.89
N VAL A 40 4.70 9.53 6.91
CA VAL A 40 5.07 10.73 7.67
C VAL A 40 4.72 10.51 9.15
N ASN A 41 5.67 10.67 10.08
CA ASN A 41 5.42 10.58 11.53
C ASN A 41 4.71 11.84 12.07
N LEU A 42 3.59 12.19 11.44
CA LEU A 42 2.69 13.28 11.81
C LEU A 42 1.28 12.69 11.85
N GLY A 43 0.76 12.43 13.06
CA GLY A 43 -0.60 11.94 13.29
C GLY A 43 -0.73 10.69 14.18
N GLN A 44 -1.97 10.30 14.47
CA GLN A 44 -2.27 9.10 15.25
C GLN A 44 -2.07 7.83 14.41
N TYR A 45 -1.34 6.83 14.92
CA TYR A 45 -1.10 5.55 14.25
C TYR A 45 -2.39 4.89 13.69
N LYS A 46 -3.52 5.00 14.42
CA LYS A 46 -4.81 4.41 14.03
C LYS A 46 -5.35 4.94 12.70
N GLU A 47 -5.12 6.21 12.38
CA GLU A 47 -5.62 6.79 11.11
C GLU A 47 -4.85 6.20 9.93
N LYS A 48 -3.54 6.01 10.08
CA LYS A 48 -2.70 5.38 9.04
C LYS A 48 -3.05 3.91 8.84
N GLU A 49 -3.29 3.18 9.92
CA GLU A 49 -3.77 1.81 9.86
C GLU A 49 -5.09 1.72 9.08
N ASN A 50 -6.03 2.64 9.32
CA ASN A 50 -7.31 2.69 8.58
C ASN A 50 -7.13 2.98 7.09
N VAL A 51 -6.19 3.86 6.71
CA VAL A 51 -5.88 4.12 5.30
C VAL A 51 -5.36 2.85 4.63
N ILE A 52 -4.40 2.15 5.26
CA ILE A 52 -3.86 0.90 4.72
C ILE A 52 -4.92 -0.19 4.64
N LYS A 53 -5.79 -0.32 5.66
CA LYS A 53 -6.93 -1.25 5.61
C LYS A 53 -7.81 -0.98 4.40
N LYS A 54 -8.14 0.29 4.13
CA LYS A 54 -8.95 0.67 2.96
C LYS A 54 -8.26 0.32 1.65
N SER A 55 -6.97 0.62 1.51
CA SER A 55 -6.21 0.27 0.30
C SER A 55 -6.12 -1.25 0.11
N VAL A 56 -5.87 -2.03 1.17
CA VAL A 56 -5.87 -3.50 1.09
C VAL A 56 -7.25 -4.03 0.70
N CYS A 57 -8.32 -3.54 1.33
CA CYS A 57 -9.69 -3.93 0.96
C CYS A 57 -10.03 -3.55 -0.50
N ALA A 58 -9.58 -2.39 -0.98
CA ALA A 58 -9.79 -1.98 -2.36
C ALA A 58 -9.07 -2.93 -3.34
N LEU A 59 -7.83 -3.32 -3.05
CA LEU A 59 -7.09 -4.30 -3.84
C LEU A 59 -7.70 -5.70 -3.78
N LEU A 60 -8.14 -6.15 -2.60
CA LEU A 60 -8.81 -7.45 -2.45
C LEU A 60 -10.15 -7.53 -3.19
N ASN A 61 -10.86 -6.41 -3.33
CA ASN A 61 -12.10 -6.32 -4.10
C ASN A 61 -11.87 -6.12 -5.61
N SER A 62 -10.63 -5.88 -6.04
CA SER A 62 -10.23 -5.75 -7.45
C SER A 62 -9.50 -7.01 -7.91
N GLU A 63 -8.51 -6.88 -8.80
CA GLU A 63 -7.64 -7.99 -9.23
C GLU A 63 -6.52 -8.30 -8.22
N GLY A 64 -6.44 -7.58 -7.10
CA GLY A 64 -5.30 -7.65 -6.18
C GLY A 64 -4.15 -6.73 -6.59
N GLY A 65 -3.13 -6.67 -5.74
CA GLY A 65 -1.96 -5.82 -5.98
C GLY A 65 -0.97 -5.81 -4.83
N ILE A 66 -0.03 -4.87 -4.90
CA ILE A 66 1.02 -4.64 -3.91
C ILE A 66 0.86 -3.24 -3.32
N ILE A 67 1.01 -3.15 -2.00
CA ILE A 67 1.10 -1.88 -1.29
C ILE A 67 2.49 -1.76 -0.71
N ILE A 68 3.16 -0.65 -0.99
CA ILE A 68 4.43 -0.31 -0.34
C ILE A 68 4.15 0.73 0.73
N TRP A 69 4.13 0.29 1.99
CA TRP A 69 3.94 1.17 3.15
C TRP A 69 5.30 1.65 3.67
N GLY A 70 5.49 2.97 3.71
CA GLY A 70 6.79 3.61 3.91
C GLY A 70 7.48 4.04 2.62
N ALA A 71 6.71 4.11 1.51
CA ALA A 71 7.18 4.65 0.24
C ALA A 71 7.61 6.13 0.37
N PRO A 72 8.36 6.69 -0.60
CA PRO A 72 8.69 8.11 -0.61
C PRO A 72 7.43 8.97 -0.66
N VAL A 73 7.56 10.25 -0.32
CA VAL A 73 6.44 11.21 -0.42
C VAL A 73 6.02 11.32 -1.88
N GLU A 74 4.73 11.12 -2.11
CA GLU A 74 4.12 11.23 -3.42
C GLU A 74 4.08 12.69 -3.86
N ILE A 75 4.64 12.96 -5.03
CA ILE A 75 4.58 14.26 -5.68
C ILE A 75 3.58 14.13 -6.81
N ARG A 76 2.55 14.99 -6.79
CA ARG A 76 1.67 15.13 -7.95
C ARG A 76 2.37 15.94 -9.02
N ASP A 77 2.48 15.36 -10.20
CA ASP A 77 2.96 16.06 -11.37
C ASP A 77 1.88 17.03 -11.91
N ALA A 78 2.29 17.96 -12.76
CA ALA A 78 1.40 18.93 -13.41
C ALA A 78 0.29 18.26 -14.24
N ASP A 79 0.53 17.03 -14.72
CA ASP A 79 -0.42 16.20 -15.46
C ASP A 79 -1.46 15.49 -14.57
N GLY A 80 -1.40 15.67 -13.24
CA GLY A 80 -2.32 15.06 -12.28
C GLY A 80 -1.97 13.62 -11.87
N ASN A 81 -0.88 13.07 -12.41
CA ASN A 81 -0.36 11.76 -12.03
C ASN A 81 0.39 11.82 -10.70
N THR A 82 0.17 10.83 -9.84
CA THR A 82 0.88 10.68 -8.57
C THR A 82 2.17 9.91 -8.82
N LYS A 83 3.31 10.57 -8.60
CA LYS A 83 4.65 9.96 -8.75
C LYS A 83 5.32 9.84 -7.40
N ALA A 84 5.89 8.68 -7.10
CA ALA A 84 6.72 8.46 -5.92
C ALA A 84 8.19 8.37 -6.35
N SER A 85 9.03 9.24 -5.81
CA SER A 85 10.48 9.23 -6.01
C SER A 85 11.23 9.77 -4.79
N GLY A 86 12.43 9.25 -4.54
CA GLY A 86 13.32 9.75 -3.49
C GLY A 86 13.41 8.86 -2.25
N ALA A 87 13.71 9.48 -1.10
CA ALA A 87 14.05 8.76 0.12
C ALA A 87 12.84 8.02 0.71
N LEU A 88 13.03 6.73 1.02
CA LEU A 88 12.04 5.94 1.74
C LEU A 88 11.71 6.56 3.09
N THR A 89 10.47 6.38 3.52
CA THR A 89 10.01 6.79 4.85
C THR A 89 9.71 5.55 5.70
N PRO A 90 10.72 4.76 6.10
CA PRO A 90 10.48 3.57 6.89
C PRO A 90 9.90 3.92 8.26
N PHE A 91 9.20 2.97 8.86
CA PHE A 91 8.76 3.06 10.24
C PHE A 91 9.98 3.13 11.15
N SER A 92 10.01 4.12 12.05
CA SER A 92 11.00 4.16 13.14
C SER A 92 10.68 3.16 14.25
N THR A 93 9.46 2.62 14.27
CA THR A 93 8.99 1.64 15.25
C THR A 93 8.94 0.25 14.64
N THR A 94 9.29 -0.76 15.44
CA THR A 94 9.11 -2.17 15.09
C THR A 94 7.62 -2.46 14.95
N LEU A 95 7.16 -2.59 13.71
CA LEU A 95 5.79 -2.98 13.43
C LEU A 95 5.67 -4.49 13.63
N ASP A 96 4.99 -4.90 14.69
CA ASP A 96 4.81 -6.32 15.00
C ASP A 96 3.96 -7.00 13.92
N LYS A 97 4.41 -8.16 13.44
CA LYS A 97 3.68 -8.94 12.42
C LYS A 97 2.30 -9.31 12.92
N ASP A 98 2.15 -9.63 14.20
CA ASP A 98 0.86 -9.97 14.78
C ASP A 98 -0.07 -8.77 14.78
N ARG A 99 0.46 -7.56 15.00
CA ARG A 99 -0.32 -6.33 14.92
C ARG A 99 -0.84 -6.08 13.51
N LEU A 100 0.00 -6.29 12.47
CA LEU A 100 -0.44 -6.23 11.08
C LEU A 100 -1.54 -7.24 10.77
N ILE A 101 -1.35 -8.50 11.18
CA ILE A 101 -2.35 -9.55 10.99
C ILE A 101 -3.65 -9.14 11.68
N ASN A 102 -3.59 -8.65 12.92
CA ASN A 102 -4.78 -8.24 13.66
C ASN A 102 -5.48 -7.02 13.01
N ILE A 103 -4.73 -6.08 12.44
CA ILE A 103 -5.25 -4.95 11.66
C ILE A 103 -6.08 -5.47 10.47
N PHE A 104 -5.57 -6.45 9.72
CA PHE A 104 -6.28 -7.02 8.57
C PHE A 104 -7.39 -7.99 8.96
N SER A 105 -7.21 -8.81 9.99
CA SER A 105 -8.22 -9.74 10.51
C SER A 105 -9.41 -9.05 11.15
N THR A 106 -9.21 -7.84 11.69
CA THR A 106 -10.29 -6.98 12.20
C THR A 106 -10.91 -6.09 11.12
N ALA A 107 -10.35 -6.06 9.90
CA ALA A 107 -11.00 -5.38 8.79
C ALA A 107 -12.27 -6.17 8.45
N PRO A 108 -13.47 -5.56 8.55
CA PRO A 108 -14.71 -6.28 8.35
C PRO A 108 -14.77 -6.83 6.93
N GLN A 109 -14.68 -8.14 6.82
CA GLN A 109 -14.88 -8.91 5.59
C GLN A 109 -16.38 -9.03 5.31
N SER A 110 -17.03 -7.92 4.95
CA SER A 110 -18.44 -7.87 4.52
C SER A 110 -18.87 -6.42 4.24
N LEU A 111 -19.64 -6.04 3.22
CA LEU A 111 -20.36 -6.74 2.16
C LEU A 111 -20.92 -5.61 1.23
N PRO A 112 -21.09 -5.80 -0.10
CA PRO A 112 -22.09 -5.01 -0.81
C PRO A 112 -23.46 -5.44 -0.28
N THR A 113 -24.07 -4.65 0.61
CA THR A 113 -25.49 -4.79 0.86
C THR A 113 -26.18 -4.24 -0.38
N LEU A 114 -26.52 -5.12 -1.33
CA LEU A 114 -27.60 -4.85 -2.28
C LEU A 114 -28.85 -4.61 -1.44
N ARG A 115 -29.06 -3.36 -1.04
CA ARG A 115 -30.31 -2.90 -0.45
C ARG A 115 -31.32 -2.89 -1.59
N ASN A 116 -31.90 -4.05 -1.84
CA ASN A 116 -33.05 -4.23 -2.71
C ASN A 116 -34.18 -3.39 -2.12
N LYS A 117 -34.36 -2.16 -2.63
CA LYS A 117 -35.53 -1.34 -2.33
C LYS A 117 -36.67 -1.84 -3.22
N ASN A 118 -37.30 -2.93 -2.80
CA ASN A 118 -38.70 -3.17 -3.14
C ASN A 118 -39.54 -2.21 -2.28
N LYS A 119 -39.98 -1.10 -2.89
CA LYS A 119 -41.29 -0.49 -2.65
C LYS A 119 -41.58 0.57 -3.68
#